data_AF-A0A349GYH3-F1
#
_entry.id   AF-A0A349GYH3-F1
#
_cell.length_a   1.000
_cell.length_b   1.000
_cell.length_c   1.000
_cell.angle_alpha   90.00
_cell.angle_beta   90.00
_cell.angle_gamma   90.00
#
_symmetry.space_group_name_H-M   'P 1'
#
loop_
_entity.id
_entity.type
_entity.pdbx_description
1 polymer ?
#
loop_
_entity_poly.entity_id
_entity_poly.type
_entity_poly.pdbx_seq_one_letter_code
_entity_poly.pdbx_strand_id
1 'polypeptide(L)' 'MGSTLFFLYEDRPGVIGAIGRLLADAHINIEDMRNPHDRETNRSLAILKVNQQVSTEVMERIRTEITARAAFYIKF' A
#
# COMPACT_ATOMS: atom_id res chain seq x y z
N MET A 1 -14.69 -1.65 10.94
CA MET A 1 -13.75 -0.51 10.97
C MET A 1 -12.54 -0.87 10.13
N GLY A 2 -12.16 0.04 9.23
CA GLY A 2 -11.12 -0.16 8.23
C GLY A 2 -9.70 -0.05 8.79
N SER A 3 -8.72 -0.05 7.91
CA SER A 3 -7.31 0.22 8.26
C SER A 3 -6.71 1.23 7.30
N THR A 4 -5.71 1.98 7.76
CA THR A 4 -4.90 2.82 6.87
C THR A 4 -3.54 2.16 6.68
N LEU A 5 -3.21 1.85 5.43
CA LEU A 5 -2.00 1.16 5.01
C LEU A 5 -0.96 2.18 4.55
N PHE A 6 0.30 1.91 4.87
CA PHE A 6 1.44 2.76 4.52
C PHE A 6 2.51 1.91 3.84
N PHE A 7 2.99 2.35 2.68
CA PHE A 7 4.07 1.71 1.95
C PHE A 7 5.07 2.75 1.46
N LEU A 8 6.34 2.64 1.89
CA LEU A 8 7.45 3.44 1.39
C LEU A 8 8.23 2.61 0.36
N TYR A 9 8.42 3.12 -0.85
CA TYR A 9 9.04 2.38 -1.97
C TYR A 9 9.78 3.31 -2.94
N GLU A 10 10.63 2.74 -3.78
CA GLU A 10 11.28 3.43 -4.90
C GLU A 10 10.29 3.64 -6.04
N ASP A 11 10.13 4.87 -6.52
CA ASP A 11 9.14 5.20 -7.53
C ASP A 11 9.49 4.54 -8.87
N ARG A 12 8.60 3.65 -9.31
CA ARG A 12 8.73 2.90 -10.57
C ARG A 12 7.35 2.50 -11.11
N PRO A 13 7.22 2.35 -12.45
CA PRO A 13 5.97 1.90 -13.05
C PRO A 13 5.45 0.59 -12.45
N GLY A 14 4.13 0.54 -12.22
CA GLY A 14 3.41 -0.66 -11.80
C GLY A 14 3.23 -0.85 -10.30
N VAL A 15 3.89 -0.07 -9.42
CA VAL A 15 3.75 -0.26 -7.97
C VAL A 15 2.32 -0.07 -7.48
N ILE A 16 1.67 1.05 -7.82
CA ILE A 16 0.28 1.30 -7.42
C ILE A 16 -0.68 0.24 -8.00
N GLY A 17 -0.45 -0.19 -9.25
CA GLY A 17 -1.24 -1.25 -9.86
C GLY A 17 -1.10 -2.59 -9.13
N ALA A 18 0.10 -2.94 -8.69
CA ALA A 18 0.36 -4.15 -7.89
C ALA A 18 -0.33 -4.09 -6.52
N ILE A 19 -0.27 -2.94 -5.83
CA ILE A 19 -0.99 -2.73 -4.56
C ILE A 19 -2.49 -2.92 -4.78
N GLY A 20 -3.06 -2.24 -5.78
CA GLY A 20 -4.49 -2.33 -6.09
C GLY A 20 -4.94 -3.75 -6.44
N ARG A 21 -4.16 -4.47 -7.26
CA ARG A 21 -4.44 -5.86 -7.64
C ARG A 21 -4.47 -6.78 -6.41
N LEU A 22 -3.46 -6.72 -5.55
CA LEU A 22 -3.37 -7.59 -4.38
C LEU A 22 -4.47 -7.31 -3.34
N LEU A 23 -4.89 -6.05 -3.19
CA LEU A 23 -6.06 -5.70 -2.37
C LEU A 23 -7.36 -6.23 -2.99
N ALA A 24 -7.51 -6.11 -4.31
CA ALA A 24 -8.67 -6.64 -5.02
C ALA A 24 -8.76 -8.17 -4.95
N ASP A 25 -7.65 -8.90 -5.12
CA ASP A 25 -7.57 -10.35 -4.94
C ASP A 25 -8.04 -10.77 -3.54
N ALA A 26 -7.74 -9.95 -2.53
CA ALA A 26 -8.16 -10.12 -1.14
C ALA A 26 -9.58 -9.55 -0.85
N HIS A 27 -10.31 -9.10 -1.87
CA HIS A 27 -11.66 -8.54 -1.78
C HIS A 27 -11.73 -7.32 -0.83
N ILE A 28 -10.70 -6.48 -0.84
CA ILE A 28 -10.59 -5.26 -0.03
C ILE A 28 -10.78 -4.03 -0.93
N ASN A 29 -11.73 -3.15 -0.58
CA ASN A 29 -11.95 -1.89 -1.30
C ASN A 29 -11.08 -0.77 -0.72
N ILE A 30 -10.59 0.10 -1.62
CA ILE A 30 -9.88 1.34 -1.27
C ILE A 30 -10.91 2.46 -1.15
N GLU A 31 -10.97 3.11 0.01
CA GLU A 31 -11.85 4.25 0.29
C GLU A 31 -11.19 5.60 -0.01
N ASP A 32 -9.88 5.71 0.22
CA ASP A 32 -9.07 6.90 -0.10
C ASP A 32 -7.63 6.48 -0.37
N MET A 33 -6.93 7.23 -1.22
CA MET A 33 -5.53 7.00 -1.55
C MET A 33 -4.77 8.31 -1.72
N ARG A 34 -3.58 8.37 -1.09
CA ARG A 34 -2.58 9.42 -1.31
C ARG A 34 -1.27 8.79 -1.73
N ASN A 35 -0.56 9.43 -2.66
CA ASN A 35 0.76 9.00 -3.10
C ASN A 35 1.73 10.20 -3.25
N PRO A 36 2.16 10.83 -2.14
CA PRO A 36 3.23 11.81 -2.20
C PRO A 36 4.51 11.18 -2.75
N HIS A 37 5.20 11.92 -3.62
CA HIS A 37 6.44 11.52 -4.26
C HIS A 37 7.53 12.55 -3.94
N ASP A 38 8.71 12.08 -3.60
CA ASP A 38 9.92 12.86 -3.42
C ASP A 38 10.84 12.62 -4.64
N ARG A 39 11.00 13.67 -5.46
CA ARG A 39 11.81 13.61 -6.70
C ARG A 39 13.31 13.64 -6.45
N GLU A 40 13.76 14.15 -5.30
CA GLU A 40 15.19 14.22 -4.98
C GLU A 40 15.71 12.84 -4.56
N THR A 41 14.91 12.09 -3.80
CA THR A 41 15.28 10.75 -3.32
C THR A 41 14.72 9.61 -4.17
N ASN A 42 13.88 9.91 -5.17
CA ASN A 42 13.14 8.95 -5.99
C ASN A 42 12.21 8.02 -5.17
N ARG A 43 11.73 8.48 -4.02
CA ARG A 43 10.88 7.69 -3.12
C ARG A 43 9.44 8.14 -3.17
N SER A 44 8.53 7.19 -3.01
CA SER A 44 7.11 7.44 -2.90
C SER A 44 6.53 6.79 -1.65
N LEU A 45 5.54 7.45 -1.05
CA LEU A 45 4.77 6.95 0.07
C LEU A 45 3.32 6.73 -0.37
N ALA A 46 2.90 5.48 -0.51
CA ALA A 46 1.48 5.18 -0.70
C ALA A 46 0.77 5.09 0.65
N ILE A 47 -0.33 5.83 0.80
CA ILE A 47 -1.22 5.83 1.95
C ILE A 47 -2.60 5.43 1.46
N LEU A 48 -3.16 4.32 1.94
CA LEU A 48 -4.45 3.81 1.50
C LEU A 48 -5.37 3.59 2.68
N LYS A 49 -6.54 4.22 2.69
CA LYS A 49 -7.62 3.85 3.61
C LYS A 49 -8.44 2.75 2.96
N VAL A 50 -8.68 1.65 3.67
CA VAL A 50 -9.46 0.51 3.18
C VAL A 50 -10.69 0.24 4.03
N ASN A 51 -11.70 -0.39 3.45
CA ASN A 51 -13.01 -0.61 4.09
C ASN A 51 -13.00 -1.67 5.21
N GLN A 52 -11.96 -2.49 5.30
CA GLN A 52 -11.84 -3.58 6.27
C GLN A 52 -10.41 -3.77 6.77
N GLN A 53 -10.23 -4.61 7.81
CA GLN A 53 -8.90 -4.95 8.30
C GLN A 53 -8.14 -5.78 7.25
N VAL A 54 -6.83 -5.55 7.19
CA VAL A 54 -5.93 -6.28 6.30
C VAL A 54 -5.14 -7.31 7.09
N SER A 55 -5.07 -8.54 6.59
CA SER A 55 -4.28 -9.59 7.23
C SER A 55 -2.78 -9.31 7.09
N THR A 56 -1.98 -9.82 8.02
CA THR A 56 -0.51 -9.73 7.94
C THR A 56 0.01 -10.37 6.65
N GLU A 57 -0.62 -11.45 6.17
CA GLU A 57 -0.27 -12.12 4.92
C GLU A 57 -0.45 -11.19 3.70
N VAL A 58 -1.58 -10.48 3.59
CA VAL A 58 -1.80 -9.54 2.49
C VAL A 58 -0.80 -8.39 2.54
N MET A 59 -0.52 -7.86 3.74
CA MET A 59 0.51 -6.82 3.93
C MET A 59 1.90 -7.30 3.48
N GLU A 60 2.28 -8.52 3.84
CA GLU A 60 3.59 -9.08 3.47
C GLU A 60 3.71 -9.42 1.99
N ARG A 61 2.63 -9.91 1.37
CA ARG A 61 2.58 -10.10 -0.08
C ARG A 61 2.77 -8.78 -0.82
N ILE A 62 2.08 -7.72 -0.40
CA ILE A 62 2.25 -6.39 -1.01
C ILE A 62 3.67 -5.89 -0.79
N ARG A 63 4.20 -5.95 0.45
CA ARG A 63 5.57 -5.51 0.77
C ARG A 63 6.59 -6.18 -0.15
N THR A 64 6.46 -7.50 -0.35
CA THR A 64 7.37 -8.28 -1.19
C THR A 64 7.24 -7.92 -2.66
N GLU A 65 6.02 -7.92 -3.21
CA GLU A 65 5.73 -7.64 -4.62
C GLU A 65 6.26 -6.27 -5.07
N ILE A 66 6.08 -5.24 -4.23
CA ILE A 66 6.51 -3.89 -4.57
C ILE A 66 7.94 -3.60 -4.12
N THR A 67 8.58 -4.53 -3.40
CA THR A 67 9.89 -4.35 -2.75
C THR A 67 9.88 -3.14 -1.82
N ALA A 68 8.86 -3.03 -0.97
CA ALA A 68 8.70 -1.88 -0.09
C ALA A 68 9.82 -1.82 0.95
N ARG A 69 10.37 -0.62 1.14
CA ARG A 69 11.36 -0.32 2.17
C ARG A 69 10.74 -0.32 3.56
N ALA A 70 9.48 0.11 3.66
CA ALA A 70 8.68 0.00 4.87
C ALA A 70 7.23 -0.30 4.50
N ALA A 71 6.57 -1.12 5.32
CA ALA A 71 5.15 -1.42 5.20
C ALA A 71 4.55 -1.56 6.61
N PHE A 72 3.49 -0.82 6.90
CA PHE A 72 2.77 -0.94 8.17
C PHE A 72 1.32 -0.46 8.00
N TYR A 73 0.48 -0.71 9.00
CA TYR A 73 -0.90 -0.25 9.00
C TYR A 73 -1.31 0.26 10.39
N ILE A 74 -2.30 1.15 10.41
CA ILE A 74 -2.92 1.66 11.64
C ILE A 74 -4.40 1.25 11.62
N LYS A 75 -4.89 0.74 12.75
CA LYS A 75 -6.31 0.45 12.98
C LYS A 75 -6.95 1.65 13.67
N PHE A 76 -8.14 2.04 13.24
CA PHE A 76 -8.99 3.04 13.89
C PHE A 76 -10.24 2.37 14.42
#